data_AF-A0A367K6V5-F1
#
_entry.id   AF-A0A367K6V5-F1
#
_cell.length_a   1.000
_cell.length_b   1.000
_cell.length_c   1.000
_cell.angle_alpha   90.00
_cell.angle_beta   90.00
_cell.angle_gamma   90.00
#
_symmetry.space_group_name_H-M   'P 1'
#
loop_
_entity.id
_entity.type
_entity.pdbx_description
1 polymer ?
#
loop_
_entity_poly.entity_id
_entity_poly.type
_entity_poly.pdbx_seq_one_letter_code
_entity_poly.pdbx_strand_id
1 'polypeptide(L)' 'MSSRKPELVPLNLKIDSNKELSISGAASFLDNFLHNGVAIHAANNTVSAQLHQLHQGLKEEKKKHRNHPTKEDK' A
#
# COMPACT_ATOMS: atom_id res chain seq x y z
N MET A 1 23.34 -26.46 24.58
CA MET A 1 22.37 -26.23 23.48
C MET A 1 22.72 -24.89 22.84
N SER A 2 23.34 -24.87 21.66
CA SER A 2 23.75 -23.61 21.01
C SER A 2 22.54 -22.89 20.42
N SER A 3 22.19 -21.75 21.00
CA SER A 3 21.25 -20.79 20.43
C SER A 3 21.85 -20.22 19.13
N ARG A 4 21.42 -20.72 17.97
CA ARG A 4 21.74 -20.10 16.68
C ARG A 4 21.05 -18.74 16.63
N LYS A 5 21.80 -17.66 16.80
CA LYS A 5 21.30 -16.31 16.51
C LYS A 5 20.97 -16.25 15.02
N PRO A 6 19.83 -15.65 14.63
CA PRO A 6 19.50 -15.47 13.22
C PRO A 6 20.56 -14.58 12.56
N GLU A 7 21.15 -15.09 11.48
CA GLU A 7 22.12 -14.36 10.66
C GLU A 7 21.33 -13.49 9.67
N LEU A 8 21.47 -12.17 9.79
CA LEU A 8 20.85 -11.21 8.89
C LEU A 8 21.69 -11.14 7.61
N VAL A 9 21.20 -11.76 6.54
CA VAL A 9 21.82 -11.67 5.21
C VAL A 9 21.15 -10.55 4.40
N PRO A 10 21.93 -9.69 3.70
CA PRO A 10 21.37 -8.65 2.85
C PRO A 10 20.62 -9.28 1.67
N LEU A 11 19.39 -8.80 1.43
CA LEU A 11 18.55 -9.26 0.33
C LEU A 11 18.85 -8.43 -0.92
N ASN A 12 19.41 -9.07 -1.96
CA ASN A 12 19.62 -8.42 -3.25
C ASN A 12 18.29 -8.35 -4.01
N LEU A 13 17.69 -7.17 -4.06
CA LEU A 13 16.44 -6.91 -4.79
C LEU A 13 16.72 -6.26 -6.13
N LYS A 14 16.12 -6.79 -7.20
CA LYS A 14 16.09 -6.18 -8.53
C LYS A 14 14.63 -5.93 -8.92
N ILE A 15 14.33 -4.72 -9.41
CA ILE A 15 13.01 -4.40 -9.95
C ILE A 15 12.98 -4.89 -11.40
N ASP A 16 12.26 -5.97 -11.69
CA ASP A 16 12.14 -6.50 -13.05
C ASP A 16 11.04 -5.81 -13.88
N SER A 17 10.03 -5.23 -13.23
CA SER A 17 9.01 -4.42 -13.92
C SER A 17 8.31 -3.44 -12.98
N ASN A 18 7.76 -2.37 -13.57
CA ASN A 18 6.90 -1.40 -12.89
C ASN A 18 5.62 -1.21 -13.71
N LYS A 19 4.48 -1.02 -13.03
CA LYS A 19 3.20 -0.70 -13.67
C LYS A 19 2.53 0.43 -12.90
N GLU A 20 2.03 1.41 -13.65
CA GLU A 20 1.23 2.47 -13.07
C GLU A 20 -0.12 1.92 -12.59
N LEU A 21 -0.61 2.46 -11.48
CA LEU A 21 -1.91 2.11 -10.90
C LEU A 21 -2.80 3.35 -10.92
N SER A 22 -4.06 3.15 -11.31
CA SER A 22 -5.08 4.19 -11.11
C SER A 22 -5.35 4.39 -9.62
N ILE A 23 -5.91 5.55 -9.26
CA ILE A 23 -6.33 5.86 -7.88
C ILE A 23 -7.24 4.75 -7.31
N SER A 24 -8.17 4.23 -8.14
CA SER A 24 -9.03 3.13 -7.71
C SER A 24 -8.28 1.83 -7.51
N GLY A 25 -7.29 1.52 -8.36
CA GLY A 25 -6.43 0.34 -8.21
C GLY A 25 -5.58 0.41 -6.95
N ALA A 26 -4.95 1.56 -6.69
CA ALA A 26 -4.15 1.80 -5.50
C ALA A 26 -4.99 1.69 -4.21
N ALA A 27 -6.20 2.27 -4.18
CA ALA A 27 -7.11 2.16 -3.04
C ALA A 27 -7.49 0.70 -2.76
N SER A 28 -7.90 -0.06 -3.79
CA SER A 28 -8.24 -1.47 -3.65
C SER A 28 -7.06 -2.33 -3.21
N PHE A 29 -5.85 -2.03 -3.69
CA PHE A 29 -4.65 -2.75 -3.29
C PHE A 29 -4.33 -2.53 -1.80
N LEU A 30 -4.37 -1.28 -1.33
CA LEU A 30 -4.15 -0.95 0.07
C LEU A 30 -5.22 -1.51 0.99
N ASP A 31 -6.49 -1.49 0.57
CA ASP A 31 -7.59 -2.12 1.32
C ASP A 31 -7.30 -3.62 1.56
N ASN A 32 -6.96 -4.35 0.49
CA ASN A 32 -6.64 -5.77 0.58
C ASN A 32 -5.37 -6.04 1.41
N PHE A 33 -4.36 -5.19 1.28
CA PHE A 33 -3.11 -5.31 2.02
C PHE A 33 -3.30 -5.05 3.52
N LEU A 34 -4.10 -4.06 3.90
CA LEU A 34 -4.42 -3.74 5.29
C LEU A 34 -5.35 -4.78 5.92
N HIS A 35 -6.31 -5.32 5.16
CA HIS A 35 -7.22 -6.36 5.66
C HIS A 35 -6.55 -7.72 5.85
N ASN A 36 -5.65 -8.13 4.95
CA ASN A 36 -4.95 -9.42 5.06
C ASN A 36 -3.62 -9.31 5.85
N GLY A 37 -3.08 -8.11 5.98
CA GLY A 37 -1.78 -7.83 6.57
C GLY A 37 -1.78 -7.79 8.09
N VAL A 38 -2.26 -8.86 8.75
CA VAL A 38 -2.16 -9.03 10.23
C VAL A 38 -0.70 -8.89 10.70
N ALA A 39 0.26 -9.30 9.86
CA ALA A 39 1.69 -9.19 10.14
C ALA A 39 2.22 -7.74 10.19
N ILE A 40 1.58 -6.77 9.52
CA ILE A 40 2.04 -5.37 9.51
C ILE A 40 1.66 -4.68 10.83
N HIS A 41 0.45 -4.96 11.34
CA HIS A 41 0.05 -4.53 12.67
C HIS A 41 0.96 -5.09 13.76
N ALA A 42 1.46 -6.32 13.58
CA ALA A 42 2.37 -6.94 14.55
C ALA A 42 3.83 -6.45 14.43
N ALA A 43 4.30 -6.10 13.23
CA ALA A 43 5.70 -5.80 12.96
C ALA A 43 6.06 -4.31 13.03
N ASN A 44 5.14 -3.38 12.69
CA ASN A 44 5.42 -1.95 12.75
C ASN A 44 4.13 -1.08 12.72
N ASN A 45 3.66 -0.69 13.91
CA ASN A 45 2.45 0.14 14.09
C ASN A 45 2.51 1.47 13.33
N THR A 46 3.69 2.10 13.23
CA THR A 46 3.85 3.40 12.56
C THR A 46 3.62 3.28 11.05
N VAL A 47 4.19 2.25 10.41
CA VAL A 47 4.00 2.01 8.98
C VAL A 47 2.54 1.67 8.67
N SER A 48 1.90 0.87 9.54
CA SER A 48 0.48 0.56 9.40
C SER A 48 -0.39 1.83 9.46
N ALA A 49 -0.14 2.74 10.40
CA ALA A 49 -0.86 3.99 10.52
C ALA A 49 -0.70 4.88 9.27
N GLN A 50 0.52 5.00 8.73
CA GLN A 50 0.78 5.75 7.51
C GLN A 50 0.03 5.18 6.30
N LEU A 51 0.01 3.85 6.16
CA LEU A 51 -0.74 3.17 5.09
C LEU A 51 -2.26 3.36 5.23
N HIS A 52 -2.79 3.37 6.46
CA HIS A 52 -4.18 3.71 6.71
C HIS A 52 -4.50 5.15 6.31
N GLN A 53 -3.66 6.12 6.66
CA GLN A 53 -3.85 7.52 6.26
C GLN A 53 -3.84 7.68 4.73
N LEU A 54 -2.90 7.00 4.05
CA LEU A 54 -2.83 6.98 2.60
C LEU A 54 -4.11 6.38 1.97
N HIS A 55 -4.59 5.26 2.50
CA HIS A 55 -5.82 4.63 2.02
C HIS A 55 -7.04 5.56 2.16
N GLN A 56 -7.16 6.30 3.26
CA GLN A 56 -8.24 7.29 3.43
C GLN A 56 -8.13 8.42 2.40
N GLY A 57 -6.94 8.99 2.20
CA GLY A 57 -6.72 10.04 1.20
C GLY A 57 -7.10 9.60 -0.21
N LEU A 58 -6.75 8.37 -0.61
CA LEU A 58 -7.13 7.82 -1.91
C LEU A 58 -8.65 7.61 -2.06
N LYS A 59 -9.35 7.23 -0.98
CA LYS A 59 -10.82 7.13 -1.00
C LYS A 59 -11.49 8.48 -1.18
N GLU A 60 -10.95 9.52 -0.56
CA GLU A 60 -11.42 10.90 -0.73
C GLU A 60 -11.17 11.41 -2.14
N GLU A 61 -9.99 11.15 -2.69
CA GLU A 61 -9.65 11.56 -4.05
C GLU A 61 -10.53 10.85 -5.09
N LYS A 62 -10.75 9.54 -4.93
CA LYS A 62 -11.71 8.79 -5.75
C LYS A 62 -13.12 9.38 -5.72
N LYS A 63 -13.58 9.87 -4.57
CA LYS A 63 -14.90 10.54 -4.45
C LYS A 63 -14.94 11.87 -5.20
N LYS A 64 -13.87 12.67 -5.13
CA LYS A 64 -13.76 13.94 -5.87
C LYS A 64 -13.81 13.71 -7.39
N HIS A 65 -13.04 12.75 -7.89
CA HIS A 65 -13.07 12.38 -9.32
C HIS A 65 -14.43 11.84 -9.78
N ARG A 66 -15.19 11.18 -8.90
CA ARG A 66 -16.55 10.70 -9.23
C ARG A 66 -17.58 11.84 -9.31
N ASN A 67 -17.40 12.89 -8.52
CA ASN A 67 -18.36 14.01 -8.41
C ASN A 67 -18.00 15.21 -9.31
N HIS A 68 -16.86 15.16 -9.99
CA HIS A 68 -16.46 16.12 -11.02
C HIS A 68 -16.16 15.34 -12.31
N PRO A 69 -17.17 15.05 -13.15
CA PRO A 69 -16.89 14.68 -14.52
C PRO A 69 -16.27 15.91 -15.17
N THR A 70 -14.94 15.90 -15.37
CA THR A 70 -14.27 16.86 -16.22
C THR A 70 -14.97 16.84 -17.57
N LYS A 71 -15.63 17.96 -17.91
CA LYS A 71 -16.18 18.22 -19.24
C LYS A 71 -15.02 18.55 -20.19
N GLU A 72 -14.12 17.60 -20.41
CA GLU A 72 -13.06 17.75 -21.40
C GLU A 72 -12.85 16.42 -22.09
N ASP A 73 -13.74 16.13 -23.04
CA ASP A 73 -13.41 15.44 -24.27
C ASP A 73 -14.57 15.69 -25.24
N LYS A 74 -14.38 16.67 -26.11
CA LYS A 74 -15.26 17.04 -27.20
C LYS A 74 -14.47 16.96 -28.49
#